data_AF-A0A5J4URL3-F1
#
_entry.id   AF-A0A5J4URL3-F1
#
_cell.length_a   1.000
_cell.length_b   1.000
_cell.length_c   1.000
_cell.angle_alpha   90.00
_cell.angle_beta   90.00
_cell.angle_gamma   90.00
#
_symmetry.space_group_name_H-M   'P 1'
#
loop_
_entity.id
_entity.type
_entity.pdbx_description
1 polymer ?
#
loop_
_entity_poly.entity_id
_entity_poly.type
_entity_poly.pdbx_seq_one_letter_code
_entity_poly.pdbx_strand_id
1 'polypeptide(L)'
;MYVSIRKWGGVDTEECGDVNSICNSFEHAVLKQTTPDRTPTNLQCGQQIVYTNISVCEMHVNQPYRTEADIFMLGGATTDEISEATEGGSVYFDENGEMEFSDQEYWKIKKIGLVNYSSIKGVNQKVLFHSINIVLPTLKQAKYILKLIGTKDYVDKCRILELTIENYSFTQNYTLNKATNFSLLRTEPFLSLRMNVSIFNFKGYNASIEGTGLIEMNYEPDVFTWDNHLNLVNCSFTNISSIMTAKELKEIIVEKNDEQPLGVASILNVRSGSAKILSIYIYDCQFDQCKCSVEIPTKERRQIGVGGAIAFCGKTLLLTLEHLKLINCSGNMTFAQPKLQSSINRQIYGDENELNTQIILILKSQMCQLIQRGNLLSLK
;
A
#
# COMPACT_ATOMS: atom_id res chain seq x y z
N MET A 1 -6.95 -4.17 23.94
CA MET A 1 -8.09 -4.98 23.54
C MET A 1 -7.60 -6.27 22.91
N TYR A 2 -7.82 -7.41 23.58
CA TYR A 2 -7.56 -8.73 23.01
C TYR A 2 -8.79 -9.22 22.23
N VAL A 3 -8.57 -9.80 21.05
CA VAL A 3 -9.64 -10.22 20.14
C VAL A 3 -9.36 -11.61 19.56
N SER A 4 -10.39 -12.45 19.51
CA SER A 4 -10.35 -13.76 18.84
C SER A 4 -11.74 -14.20 18.40
N ILE A 5 -11.93 -14.48 17.11
CA ILE A 5 -13.15 -15.11 16.59
C ILE A 5 -13.19 -16.62 16.88
N ARG A 6 -12.03 -17.26 17.05
CA ARG A 6 -11.93 -18.65 17.51
C ARG A 6 -12.27 -18.67 19.00
N LYS A 7 -13.47 -19.17 19.32
CA LYS A 7 -14.03 -19.16 20.66
C LYS A 7 -13.14 -19.87 21.68
N TRP A 8 -12.76 -19.09 22.69
CA TRP A 8 -12.82 -19.48 24.10
C TRP A 8 -13.92 -18.65 24.74
N GLY A 9 -15.17 -19.13 24.80
CA GLY A 9 -16.21 -18.67 25.72
C GLY A 9 -16.58 -17.18 25.84
N GLY A 10 -15.94 -16.24 25.14
CA GLY A 10 -16.25 -14.82 25.21
C GLY A 10 -17.66 -14.60 24.72
N VAL A 11 -18.37 -13.67 25.35
CA VAL A 11 -19.54 -13.03 24.76
C VAL A 11 -19.13 -11.58 24.63
N ASP A 12 -19.51 -10.93 23.54
CA ASP A 12 -19.37 -9.49 23.34
C ASP A 12 -20.24 -8.75 24.39
N THR A 13 -19.78 -8.81 25.64
CA THR A 13 -20.36 -8.27 26.88
C THR A 13 -19.60 -7.03 27.28
N GLU A 14 -19.99 -6.37 28.38
CA GLU A 14 -19.28 -5.20 28.92
C GLU A 14 -17.88 -5.53 29.46
N GLU A 15 -17.58 -6.79 29.80
CA GLU A 15 -16.32 -7.18 30.47
C GLU A 15 -15.24 -7.78 29.53
N CYS A 16 -15.45 -7.87 28.22
CA CYS A 16 -14.40 -8.29 27.27
C CYS A 16 -13.33 -7.21 26.98
N GLY A 17 -12.15 -7.65 26.53
CA GLY A 17 -11.05 -6.83 26.03
C GLY A 17 -9.70 -7.09 26.69
N ASP A 18 -9.66 -7.92 27.73
CA ASP A 18 -8.46 -8.30 28.47
C ASP A 18 -8.01 -9.73 28.18
N VAL A 19 -6.90 -10.15 28.79
CA VAL A 19 -6.28 -11.47 28.60
C VAL A 19 -7.20 -12.62 29.05
N ASN A 20 -8.01 -12.39 30.09
CA ASN A 20 -8.91 -13.39 30.67
C ASN A 20 -10.30 -13.40 30.00
N SER A 21 -10.65 -12.31 29.33
CA SER A 21 -11.96 -12.04 28.75
C SER A 21 -11.77 -11.45 27.34
N ILE A 22 -11.44 -12.29 26.38
CA ILE A 22 -11.13 -11.88 25.00
C ILE A 22 -12.43 -11.50 24.26
N CYS A 23 -12.43 -10.40 23.50
CA CYS A 23 -13.60 -10.02 22.68
C CYS A 23 -13.70 -10.92 21.43
N ASN A 24 -14.93 -11.24 21.00
CA ASN A 24 -15.14 -12.15 19.86
C ASN A 24 -15.11 -11.44 18.52
N SER A 25 -15.27 -10.13 18.51
CA SER A 25 -15.26 -9.33 17.29
C SER A 25 -14.39 -8.09 17.43
N PHE A 26 -13.67 -7.75 16.36
CA PHE A 26 -12.87 -6.53 16.29
C PHE A 26 -13.75 -5.29 16.37
N GLU A 27 -14.92 -5.32 15.72
CA GLU A 27 -15.91 -4.26 15.76
C GLU A 27 -16.34 -3.94 17.20
N HIS A 28 -16.71 -4.95 17.99
CA HIS A 28 -17.07 -4.74 19.39
C HIS A 28 -15.88 -4.25 20.23
N ALA A 29 -14.68 -4.80 19.99
CA ALA A 29 -13.47 -4.37 20.68
C ALA A 29 -13.14 -2.89 20.44
N VAL A 30 -13.37 -2.40 19.23
CA VAL A 30 -13.21 -0.98 18.88
C VAL A 30 -14.25 -0.11 19.60
N LEU A 31 -15.53 -0.52 19.61
CA LEU A 31 -16.60 0.24 20.26
C LEU A 31 -16.41 0.41 21.78
N LYS A 32 -15.58 -0.44 22.39
CA LYS A 32 -15.25 -0.40 23.81
C LYS A 32 -14.14 0.56 24.21
N GLN A 33 -13.50 1.22 23.26
CA GLN A 33 -12.48 2.21 23.56
C GLN A 33 -13.10 3.33 24.41
N THR A 34 -12.64 3.45 25.67
CA THR A 34 -13.24 4.36 26.66
C THR A 34 -12.71 5.79 26.52
N THR A 35 -11.46 5.93 26.09
CA THR A 35 -10.91 7.23 25.69
C THR A 35 -11.38 7.53 24.28
N PRO A 36 -12.15 8.62 24.05
CA PRO A 36 -12.56 8.99 22.71
C PRO A 36 -11.36 9.48 21.91
N ASP A 37 -11.45 9.29 20.60
CA ASP A 37 -10.53 9.80 19.59
C ASP A 37 -10.24 11.32 19.72
N ARG A 38 -9.12 11.76 19.12
CA ARG A 38 -8.81 13.18 19.07
C ARG A 38 -9.90 13.95 18.34
N THR A 39 -10.33 15.04 18.98
CA THR A 39 -11.27 16.02 18.46
C THR A 39 -10.72 17.41 18.75
N PRO A 40 -11.17 18.46 18.03
CA PRO A 40 -10.73 19.84 18.27
C PRO A 40 -10.82 20.28 19.74
N THR A 41 -11.81 19.76 20.48
CA THR A 41 -12.12 20.16 21.85
C THR A 41 -11.25 19.46 22.89
N ASN A 42 -10.65 18.31 22.58
CA ASN A 42 -9.83 17.54 23.54
C ASN A 42 -8.32 17.58 23.23
N LEU A 43 -7.88 18.38 22.25
CA LEU A 43 -6.47 18.55 21.88
C LEU A 43 -5.59 19.05 23.04
N GLN A 44 -6.13 19.92 23.90
CA GLN A 44 -5.37 20.54 24.99
C GLN A 44 -5.22 19.66 26.23
N CYS A 45 -5.86 18.48 26.26
CA CYS A 45 -5.86 17.62 27.44
C CYS A 45 -4.48 17.01 27.75
N GLY A 46 -3.49 17.12 26.85
CA GLY A 46 -2.11 16.68 27.05
C GLY A 46 -1.91 15.16 27.13
N GLN A 47 -2.97 14.40 27.47
CA GLN A 47 -2.96 12.94 27.55
C GLN A 47 -2.92 12.33 26.16
N GLN A 48 -2.02 11.38 25.95
CA GLN A 48 -1.91 10.62 24.71
C GLN A 48 -3.03 9.58 24.61
N ILE A 49 -3.67 9.46 23.45
CA ILE A 49 -4.66 8.41 23.16
C ILE A 49 -3.95 7.25 22.46
N VAL A 50 -3.97 6.08 23.09
CA VAL A 50 -3.29 4.88 22.62
C VAL A 50 -4.30 3.75 22.50
N TYR A 51 -4.41 3.19 21.30
CA TYR A 51 -5.19 1.98 21.05
C TYR A 51 -4.29 0.82 20.70
N THR A 52 -4.43 -0.26 21.45
CA THR A 52 -3.72 -1.52 21.21
C THR A 52 -4.75 -2.62 21.02
N ASN A 53 -4.76 -3.22 19.84
CA ASN A 53 -5.59 -4.36 19.49
C ASN A 53 -4.68 -5.57 19.25
N ILE A 54 -4.92 -6.67 19.94
CA ILE A 54 -4.11 -7.88 19.88
C ILE A 54 -4.96 -9.03 19.34
N SER A 55 -4.55 -9.64 18.24
CA SER A 55 -5.14 -10.86 17.69
C SER A 55 -4.55 -12.06 18.42
N VAL A 56 -5.38 -12.80 19.16
CA VAL A 56 -4.92 -13.99 19.91
C VAL A 56 -4.82 -15.21 19.01
N CYS A 57 -5.83 -15.43 18.17
CA CYS A 57 -5.83 -16.51 17.19
C CYS A 57 -6.21 -15.95 15.82
N GLU A 58 -7.47 -15.59 15.66
CA GLU A 58 -7.99 -15.04 14.42
C GLU A 58 -8.82 -13.80 14.73
N MET A 59 -8.60 -12.73 13.98
CA MET A 59 -9.35 -11.48 14.07
C MET A 59 -9.89 -11.14 12.70
N HIS A 60 -11.16 -10.74 12.62
CA HIS A 60 -11.78 -10.29 11.38
C HIS A 60 -12.02 -8.79 11.41
N VAL A 61 -11.51 -8.10 10.40
CA VAL A 61 -11.85 -6.72 10.06
C VAL A 61 -12.89 -6.80 8.94
N ASN A 62 -14.14 -6.54 9.29
CA ASN A 62 -15.30 -6.72 8.40
C ASN A 62 -15.79 -5.43 7.75
N GLN A 63 -15.33 -4.27 8.24
CA GLN A 63 -15.72 -2.94 7.77
C GLN A 63 -14.53 -1.98 7.74
N PRO A 64 -14.64 -0.84 7.03
CA PRO A 64 -13.62 0.18 7.04
C PRO A 64 -13.38 0.73 8.45
N TYR A 65 -12.12 0.70 8.90
CA TYR A 65 -11.70 1.21 10.19
C TYR A 65 -10.82 2.45 10.02
N ARG A 66 -11.08 3.45 10.86
CA ARG A 66 -10.37 4.73 10.94
C ARG A 66 -10.23 5.10 12.41
N THR A 67 -9.15 5.80 12.75
CA THR A 67 -8.95 6.31 14.10
C THR A 67 -8.14 7.60 14.10
N GLU A 68 -8.45 8.46 15.05
CA GLU A 68 -7.70 9.66 15.41
C GLU A 68 -6.93 9.48 16.73
N ALA A 69 -6.67 8.24 17.14
CA ALA A 69 -5.72 7.96 18.23
C ALA A 69 -4.31 8.43 17.85
N ASP A 70 -3.57 8.90 18.84
CA ASP A 70 -2.18 9.35 18.64
C ASP A 70 -1.26 8.15 18.33
N ILE A 71 -1.58 6.99 18.91
CA ILE A 71 -0.91 5.72 18.64
C ILE A 71 -1.97 4.64 18.40
N PHE A 72 -1.90 3.98 17.25
CA PHE A 72 -2.64 2.78 16.94
C PHE A 72 -1.69 1.59 16.77
N MET A 73 -1.94 0.51 17.48
CA MET A 73 -1.19 -0.74 17.40
C MET A 73 -2.15 -1.89 17.08
N LEU A 74 -1.80 -2.66 16.05
CA LEU A 74 -2.39 -3.96 15.78
C LEU A 74 -1.29 -5.02 15.87
N GLY A 75 -1.39 -5.87 16.89
CA GLY A 75 -0.40 -6.88 17.22
C GLY A 75 -0.98 -8.29 17.21
N GLY A 76 -0.09 -9.27 17.23
CA GLY A 76 -0.41 -10.68 17.42
C GLY A 76 0.05 -11.14 18.79
N ALA A 77 -0.78 -11.91 19.49
CA ALA A 77 -0.37 -12.49 20.76
C ALA A 77 0.70 -13.57 20.52
N THR A 78 1.62 -13.66 21.47
CA THR A 78 2.58 -14.76 21.55
C THR A 78 2.03 -15.89 22.43
N THR A 79 2.57 -17.10 22.24
CA THR A 79 2.22 -18.25 23.09
C THR A 79 2.68 -18.08 24.55
N ASP A 80 3.69 -17.23 24.79
CA ASP A 80 4.15 -16.84 26.12
C ASP A 80 3.16 -15.90 26.84
N GLU A 81 2.48 -15.03 26.08
CA GLU A 81 1.45 -14.12 26.61
C GLU A 81 0.13 -14.86 26.87
N ILE A 82 -0.28 -15.71 25.93
CA ILE A 82 -1.51 -16.50 26.00
C ILE A 82 -1.21 -17.89 25.44
N SER A 83 -1.30 -18.93 26.27
CA SER A 83 -0.97 -20.30 25.89
C SER A 83 -1.77 -20.84 24.69
N GLU A 84 -2.97 -20.31 24.50
CA GLU A 84 -3.91 -20.64 23.45
C GLU A 84 -3.67 -19.88 22.14
N ALA A 85 -2.79 -18.88 22.16
CA ALA A 85 -2.53 -18.04 21.00
C ALA A 85 -1.96 -18.87 19.84
N THR A 86 -2.36 -18.49 18.64
CA THR A 86 -1.54 -18.84 17.47
C THR A 86 -0.34 -17.90 17.48
N GLU A 87 0.88 -18.42 17.32
CA GLU A 87 2.09 -17.58 17.34
C GLU A 87 1.97 -16.42 16.33
N GLY A 88 1.85 -15.19 16.84
CA GLY A 88 1.63 -13.97 16.06
C GLY A 88 0.18 -13.72 15.61
N GLY A 89 -0.77 -14.59 15.89
CA GLY A 89 -2.16 -14.42 15.49
C GLY A 89 -2.37 -14.26 13.97
N SER A 90 -3.63 -14.21 13.56
CA SER A 90 -4.01 -14.02 12.16
C SER A 90 -5.08 -12.94 12.05
N VAL A 91 -4.96 -12.10 11.03
CA VAL A 91 -5.92 -11.03 10.74
C VAL A 91 -6.49 -11.23 9.34
N TYR A 92 -7.80 -11.34 9.29
CA TYR A 92 -8.60 -11.49 8.08
C TYR A 92 -9.25 -10.15 7.77
N PHE A 93 -9.12 -9.72 6.52
CA PHE A 93 -9.86 -8.57 6.02
C PHE A 93 -10.96 -9.08 5.11
N ASP A 94 -12.20 -9.05 5.60
CA ASP A 94 -13.34 -9.53 4.82
C ASP A 94 -13.63 -8.58 3.63
N GLU A 95 -14.72 -8.81 2.90
CA GLU A 95 -15.02 -8.13 1.63
C GLU A 95 -14.95 -6.59 1.69
N ASN A 96 -15.37 -6.01 2.83
CA ASN A 96 -15.40 -4.57 3.08
C ASN A 96 -14.36 -4.11 4.13
N GLY A 97 -13.57 -5.05 4.67
CA GLY A 97 -12.58 -4.74 5.69
C GLY A 97 -11.41 -3.97 5.12
N GLU A 98 -11.14 -2.78 5.65
CA GLU A 98 -9.97 -1.97 5.30
C GLU A 98 -9.56 -1.10 6.49
N MET A 99 -8.30 -0.66 6.53
CA MET A 99 -7.84 0.35 7.48
C MET A 99 -7.33 1.56 6.71
N GLU A 100 -7.85 2.74 7.06
CA GLU A 100 -7.51 4.01 6.41
C GLU A 100 -6.86 4.97 7.40
N PHE A 101 -5.69 5.48 7.02
CA PHE A 101 -4.94 6.49 7.76
C PHE A 101 -4.63 7.68 6.84
N SER A 102 -4.69 8.89 7.40
CA SER A 102 -4.50 10.14 6.64
C SER A 102 -3.59 11.10 7.38
N ASP A 103 -2.91 11.98 6.65
CA ASP A 103 -2.13 13.10 7.19
C ASP A 103 -3.04 14.28 7.60
N GLN A 104 -4.33 14.19 7.31
CA GLN A 104 -5.35 15.12 7.74
C GLN A 104 -6.35 14.42 8.66
N GLU A 105 -6.67 15.05 9.79
CA GLU A 105 -7.67 14.52 10.71
C GLU A 105 -9.06 14.49 10.07
N TYR A 106 -9.78 13.40 10.32
CA TYR A 106 -11.12 13.16 9.79
C TYR A 106 -12.11 14.27 10.18
N TRP A 107 -12.00 14.83 11.39
CA TRP A 107 -12.86 15.92 11.83
C TRP A 107 -12.63 17.25 11.07
N LYS A 108 -11.44 17.45 10.45
CA LYS A 108 -11.20 18.57 9.52
C LYS A 108 -11.91 18.32 8.20
N ILE A 109 -11.80 17.10 7.68
CA ILE A 109 -12.41 16.70 6.41
C ILE A 109 -13.94 16.81 6.49
N LYS A 110 -14.54 16.32 7.59
CA LYS A 110 -15.99 16.28 7.78
C LYS A 110 -16.61 17.60 8.23
N LYS A 111 -15.81 18.60 8.61
CA LYS A 111 -16.29 19.89 9.17
C LYS A 111 -17.35 19.66 10.26
N ILE A 112 -17.02 18.82 11.25
CA ILE A 112 -17.96 18.41 12.30
C ILE A 112 -18.54 19.66 12.98
N GLY A 113 -19.87 19.78 13.00
CA GLY A 113 -20.57 20.94 13.57
C GLY A 113 -20.56 22.21 12.70
N LEU A 114 -20.28 22.11 11.40
CA LEU A 114 -20.16 23.25 10.46
C LEU A 114 -19.06 24.27 10.81
N VAL A 115 -18.23 23.97 11.80
CA VAL A 115 -17.11 24.82 12.19
C VAL A 115 -15.90 24.47 11.34
N ASN A 116 -15.24 25.49 10.81
CA ASN A 116 -14.00 25.31 10.07
C ASN A 116 -12.81 25.22 11.04
N TYR A 117 -12.26 24.01 11.18
CA TYR A 117 -11.07 23.76 12.00
C TYR A 117 -9.76 23.70 11.18
N SER A 118 -9.74 24.22 9.95
CA SER A 118 -8.56 24.18 9.08
C SER A 118 -7.32 24.87 9.67
N SER A 119 -7.52 25.80 10.61
CA SER A 119 -6.43 26.54 11.28
C SER A 119 -5.75 25.76 12.40
N ILE A 120 -6.36 24.68 12.90
CA ILE A 120 -5.83 23.87 14.00
C ILE A 120 -4.77 22.91 13.46
N LYS A 121 -3.60 22.88 14.10
CA LYS A 121 -2.55 21.94 13.71
C LYS A 121 -2.96 20.51 14.11
N GLY A 122 -2.70 19.57 13.21
CA GLY A 122 -2.94 18.17 13.45
C GLY A 122 -2.06 17.54 14.53
N VAL A 123 -2.53 16.44 15.12
CA VAL A 123 -1.77 15.66 16.10
C VAL A 123 -1.09 14.51 15.40
N ASN A 124 0.23 14.39 15.59
CA ASN A 124 1.00 13.32 14.98
C ASN A 124 0.44 11.95 15.38
N GLN A 125 0.39 11.04 14.41
CA GLN A 125 -0.13 9.70 14.58
C GLN A 125 0.95 8.67 14.28
N LYS A 126 1.08 7.67 15.16
CA LYS A 126 1.89 6.48 14.93
C LYS A 126 1.00 5.27 14.74
N VAL A 127 1.25 4.52 13.68
CA VAL A 127 0.51 3.32 13.31
C VAL A 127 1.51 2.18 13.25
N LEU A 128 1.34 1.19 14.14
CA LEU A 128 2.21 0.03 14.21
C LEU A 128 1.41 -1.24 13.97
N PHE A 129 1.86 -2.00 12.99
CA PHE A 129 1.45 -3.37 12.79
C PHE A 129 2.63 -4.27 13.13
N HIS A 130 2.52 -5.14 14.13
CA HIS A 130 3.65 -5.98 14.54
C HIS A 130 3.24 -7.43 14.76
N SER A 131 4.13 -8.36 14.39
CA SER A 131 3.99 -9.78 14.72
C SER A 131 2.62 -10.36 14.35
N ILE A 132 2.06 -10.02 13.18
CA ILE A 132 0.81 -10.61 12.69
C ILE A 132 0.95 -11.27 11.33
N ASN A 133 0.14 -12.31 11.12
CA ASN A 133 -0.08 -12.89 9.81
C ASN A 133 -1.37 -12.34 9.18
N ILE A 134 -1.28 -11.63 8.06
CA ILE A 134 -2.47 -11.34 7.25
C ILE A 134 -2.82 -12.55 6.41
N VAL A 135 -4.09 -12.92 6.50
CA VAL A 135 -4.68 -13.82 5.51
C VAL A 135 -5.32 -12.97 4.42
N LEU A 136 -4.71 -13.00 3.24
CA LEU A 136 -5.20 -12.29 2.06
C LEU A 136 -6.56 -12.87 1.63
N PRO A 137 -7.62 -12.05 1.51
CA PRO A 137 -8.93 -12.54 1.08
C PRO A 137 -8.90 -13.01 -0.38
N THR A 138 -9.79 -13.92 -0.74
CA THR A 138 -9.96 -14.41 -2.12
C THR A 138 -10.97 -13.60 -2.92
N LEU A 139 -11.90 -12.94 -2.24
CA LEU A 139 -12.87 -12.01 -2.80
C LEU A 139 -12.84 -10.75 -1.95
N LYS A 140 -12.71 -9.60 -2.60
CA LYS A 140 -12.70 -8.30 -1.91
C LYS A 140 -13.41 -7.28 -2.77
N GLN A 141 -14.37 -6.56 -2.19
CA GLN A 141 -14.99 -5.39 -2.82
C GLN A 141 -14.11 -4.16 -2.63
N ALA A 142 -13.53 -4.03 -1.44
CA ALA A 142 -12.50 -3.04 -1.14
C ALA A 142 -11.23 -3.29 -1.98
N LYS A 143 -10.62 -2.21 -2.47
CA LYS A 143 -9.45 -2.26 -3.36
C LYS A 143 -8.13 -2.36 -2.60
N TYR A 144 -8.16 -2.30 -1.28
CA TYR A 144 -6.97 -2.24 -0.46
C TYR A 144 -7.23 -2.81 0.93
N ILE A 145 -6.17 -3.30 1.58
CA ILE A 145 -6.19 -3.66 3.00
C ILE A 145 -5.80 -2.44 3.84
N LEU A 146 -4.66 -1.83 3.52
CA LEU A 146 -4.17 -0.60 4.14
C LEU A 146 -4.19 0.54 3.13
N LYS A 147 -4.83 1.65 3.52
CA LYS A 147 -4.88 2.88 2.73
C LYS A 147 -4.21 4.03 3.45
N LEU A 148 -3.34 4.71 2.73
CA LEU A 148 -2.76 5.98 3.15
C LEU A 148 -3.32 7.12 2.29
N ILE A 149 -3.80 8.19 2.93
CA ILE A 149 -4.39 9.35 2.26
C ILE A 149 -3.61 10.61 2.56
N GLY A 150 -2.80 11.04 1.59
CA GLY A 150 -2.09 12.32 1.62
C GLY A 150 -2.94 13.49 1.13
N THR A 151 -2.69 14.66 1.69
CA THR A 151 -3.37 15.92 1.36
C THR A 151 -2.36 16.93 0.80
N LYS A 152 -2.68 17.59 -0.31
CA LYS A 152 -1.75 18.48 -1.05
C LYS A 152 -1.55 19.82 -0.34
N ASP A 153 -2.61 20.29 0.32
CA ASP A 153 -2.68 21.63 0.87
C ASP A 153 -2.48 21.58 2.39
N TYR A 154 -1.88 22.64 2.94
CA TYR A 154 -1.67 22.88 4.38
C TYR A 154 -0.48 22.13 5.03
N VAL A 155 0.70 22.23 4.41
CA VAL A 155 1.99 21.69 4.91
C VAL A 155 2.32 22.09 6.35
N ASP A 156 1.66 23.07 6.98
CA ASP A 156 1.86 23.41 8.40
C ASP A 156 0.77 22.88 9.35
N LYS A 157 -0.41 22.52 8.82
CA LYS A 157 -1.61 22.19 9.62
C LYS A 157 -2.02 20.73 9.57
N CYS A 158 -1.46 19.94 8.67
CA CYS A 158 -1.58 18.48 8.70
C CYS A 158 -0.88 17.90 9.95
N ARG A 159 -1.00 16.58 10.17
CA ARG A 159 -0.19 15.81 11.12
C ARG A 159 0.97 15.11 10.42
N ILE A 160 1.92 14.61 11.21
CA ILE A 160 2.88 13.60 10.76
C ILE A 160 2.27 12.23 11.00
N LEU A 161 2.35 11.34 10.02
CA LEU A 161 1.87 9.96 10.10
C LEU A 161 3.06 9.01 9.92
N GLU A 162 3.36 8.22 10.95
CA GLU A 162 4.38 7.18 10.90
C GLU A 162 3.70 5.81 10.82
N LEU A 163 3.77 5.16 9.66
CA LEU A 163 3.34 3.76 9.48
C LEU A 163 4.55 2.84 9.59
N THR A 164 4.51 1.92 10.56
CA THR A 164 5.51 0.86 10.74
C THR A 164 4.84 -0.50 10.64
N ILE A 165 5.36 -1.37 9.78
CA ILE A 165 4.96 -2.78 9.65
C ILE A 165 6.17 -3.64 10.00
N GLU A 166 6.08 -4.44 11.05
CA GLU A 166 7.20 -5.19 11.61
C GLU A 166 6.89 -6.66 11.85
N ASN A 167 7.87 -7.53 11.59
CA ASN A 167 7.77 -8.98 11.86
C ASN A 167 6.48 -9.59 11.31
N TYR A 168 6.19 -9.25 10.07
CA TYR A 168 4.90 -9.45 9.46
C TYR A 168 4.95 -10.57 8.44
N SER A 169 3.87 -11.33 8.31
CA SER A 169 3.70 -12.21 7.15
C SER A 169 2.36 -12.05 6.48
N PHE A 170 2.28 -12.45 5.22
CA PHE A 170 0.98 -12.73 4.63
C PHE A 170 0.98 -14.07 3.89
N THR A 171 -0.21 -14.66 3.85
CA THR A 171 -0.51 -15.85 3.09
C THR A 171 -1.82 -15.65 2.33
N GLN A 172 -1.88 -16.05 1.06
CA GLN A 172 -3.14 -16.19 0.34
C GLN A 172 -3.59 -17.64 0.43
N ASN A 173 -4.87 -17.87 0.76
CA ASN A 173 -5.40 -19.22 0.84
C ASN A 173 -5.44 -19.84 -0.58
N TYR A 174 -4.66 -20.90 -0.80
CA TYR A 174 -4.29 -21.48 -2.10
C TYR A 174 -5.45 -22.11 -2.91
N THR A 175 -6.67 -22.06 -2.40
CA THR A 175 -7.80 -22.81 -2.97
C THR A 175 -8.35 -22.24 -4.28
N LEU A 176 -7.86 -21.09 -4.77
CA LEU A 176 -8.42 -20.43 -5.94
C LEU A 176 -7.34 -19.96 -6.92
N ASN A 177 -7.35 -20.54 -8.12
CA ASN A 177 -6.64 -20.09 -9.33
C ASN A 177 -7.09 -18.69 -9.83
N LYS A 178 -7.57 -17.82 -8.95
CA LYS A 178 -8.12 -16.51 -9.31
C LYS A 178 -7.28 -15.44 -8.65
N ALA A 179 -6.77 -14.53 -9.48
CA ALA A 179 -6.12 -13.33 -9.02
C ALA A 179 -7.12 -12.44 -8.27
N THR A 180 -6.65 -11.73 -7.25
CA THR A 180 -7.49 -10.89 -6.40
C THR A 180 -7.25 -9.42 -6.68
N ASN A 181 -8.32 -8.64 -6.84
CA ASN A 181 -8.23 -7.23 -7.22
C ASN A 181 -8.10 -6.30 -6.00
N PHE A 182 -6.99 -6.40 -5.27
CA PHE A 182 -6.68 -5.46 -4.18
C PHE A 182 -5.17 -5.33 -3.92
N SER A 183 -4.77 -4.21 -3.32
CA SER A 183 -3.40 -3.99 -2.80
C SER A 183 -3.34 -4.26 -1.30
N LEU A 184 -2.22 -4.78 -0.80
CA LEU A 184 -1.96 -4.80 0.64
C LEU A 184 -1.85 -3.37 1.18
N LEU A 185 -1.05 -2.53 0.52
CA LEU A 185 -0.81 -1.15 0.92
C LEU A 185 -0.89 -0.24 -0.29
N ARG A 186 -1.74 0.79 -0.23
CA ARG A 186 -1.94 1.73 -1.32
C ARG A 186 -2.10 3.15 -0.83
N THR A 187 -1.50 4.08 -1.56
CA THR A 187 -1.70 5.51 -1.34
C THR A 187 -2.79 6.05 -2.27
N GLU A 188 -3.69 6.91 -1.76
CA GLU A 188 -4.66 7.65 -2.58
C GLU A 188 -4.88 9.08 -2.06
N PRO A 189 -4.84 10.12 -2.91
CA PRO A 189 -4.30 10.12 -4.27
C PRO A 189 -2.77 9.94 -4.30
N PHE A 190 -2.09 10.31 -3.20
CA PHE A 190 -0.65 10.20 -3.05
C PHE A 190 -0.24 10.06 -1.58
N LEU A 191 1.05 9.79 -1.34
CA LEU A 191 1.80 9.85 -0.09
C LEU A 191 2.40 11.25 0.02
N SER A 192 2.04 12.00 1.06
CA SER A 192 2.61 13.32 1.32
C SER A 192 3.95 13.22 2.04
N LEU A 193 4.71 14.32 2.04
CA LEU A 193 5.95 14.46 2.81
C LEU A 193 5.80 14.31 4.32
N ARG A 194 4.58 14.28 4.82
CA ARG A 194 4.29 14.13 6.25
C ARG A 194 4.01 12.68 6.63
N MET A 195 4.08 11.78 5.66
CA MET A 195 3.92 10.36 5.87
C MET A 195 5.25 9.65 5.69
N ASN A 196 5.56 8.77 6.64
CA ASN A 196 6.71 7.87 6.56
C ASN A 196 6.20 6.43 6.66
N VAL A 197 6.65 5.59 5.73
CA VAL A 197 6.30 4.18 5.68
C VAL A 197 7.57 3.36 5.87
N SER A 198 7.57 2.51 6.89
CA SER A 198 8.68 1.61 7.13
C SER A 198 8.17 0.17 7.29
N ILE A 199 8.78 -0.75 6.57
CA ILE A 199 8.41 -2.16 6.51
C ILE A 199 9.67 -2.97 6.83
N PHE A 200 9.63 -3.74 7.92
CA PHE A 200 10.76 -4.48 8.45
C PHE A 200 10.41 -5.95 8.64
N ASN A 201 11.36 -6.84 8.32
CA ASN A 201 11.25 -8.29 8.57
C ASN A 201 9.96 -8.89 7.96
N PHE A 202 9.55 -8.37 6.81
CA PHE A 202 8.28 -8.72 6.20
C PHE A 202 8.43 -9.92 5.27
N LYS A 203 7.51 -10.89 5.36
CA LYS A 203 7.55 -12.10 4.54
C LYS A 203 6.23 -12.34 3.80
N GLY A 204 6.28 -12.26 2.48
CA GLY A 204 5.14 -12.51 1.60
C GLY A 204 5.34 -13.78 0.77
N TYR A 205 4.34 -14.67 0.77
CA TYR A 205 4.40 -15.91 -0.01
C TYR A 205 3.12 -16.12 -0.81
N ASN A 206 3.29 -16.53 -2.06
CA ASN A 206 2.23 -17.11 -2.89
C ASN A 206 0.98 -16.24 -2.96
N ALA A 207 1.03 -15.15 -3.73
CA ALA A 207 -0.15 -14.37 -4.02
C ALA A 207 -0.28 -14.06 -5.51
N SER A 208 -1.51 -14.07 -5.99
CA SER A 208 -1.86 -13.59 -7.33
C SER A 208 -2.82 -12.42 -7.23
N ILE A 209 -2.42 -11.29 -7.79
CA ILE A 209 -3.10 -10.00 -7.70
C ILE A 209 -3.56 -9.57 -9.08
N GLU A 210 -4.71 -8.93 -9.18
CA GLU A 210 -5.25 -8.37 -10.42
C GLU A 210 -5.39 -6.85 -10.33
N GLY A 211 -5.12 -6.15 -11.41
CA GLY A 211 -5.36 -4.72 -11.57
C GLY A 211 -4.51 -3.78 -10.71
N THR A 212 -3.57 -4.31 -9.93
CA THR A 212 -2.68 -3.53 -9.06
C THR A 212 -1.46 -4.34 -8.60
N GLY A 213 -0.41 -3.67 -8.11
CA GLY A 213 0.65 -4.29 -7.33
C GLY A 213 0.27 -4.45 -5.85
N LEU A 214 1.05 -5.29 -5.14
CA LEU A 214 0.85 -5.53 -3.71
C LEU A 214 1.00 -4.25 -2.87
N ILE A 215 2.02 -3.45 -3.17
CA ILE A 215 2.37 -2.19 -2.52
C ILE A 215 2.46 -1.11 -3.60
N GLU A 216 1.56 -0.13 -3.53
CA GLU A 216 1.42 0.95 -4.50
C GLU A 216 1.63 2.30 -3.82
N MET A 217 2.73 2.96 -4.16
CA MET A 217 3.14 4.24 -3.59
C MET A 217 3.19 5.29 -4.68
N ASN A 218 2.21 6.17 -4.69
CA ASN A 218 2.20 7.37 -5.51
C ASN A 218 2.61 8.54 -4.61
N TYR A 219 3.69 9.23 -4.91
CA TYR A 219 4.14 10.37 -4.13
C TYR A 219 3.50 11.67 -4.62
N GLU A 220 3.37 12.62 -3.69
CA GLU A 220 3.00 13.99 -3.98
C GLU A 220 3.94 14.59 -5.07
N PRO A 221 3.42 15.39 -6.01
CA PRO A 221 4.25 16.10 -6.98
C PRO A 221 5.13 17.17 -6.31
N ASP A 222 6.23 17.53 -6.97
CA ASP A 222 7.14 18.63 -6.59
C ASP A 222 7.84 18.47 -5.22
N VAL A 223 7.87 17.24 -4.70
CA VAL A 223 8.52 16.87 -3.45
C VAL A 223 10.04 17.03 -3.52
N PHE A 224 10.64 17.59 -2.45
CA PHE A 224 12.09 17.67 -2.26
C PHE A 224 12.42 17.27 -0.82
N THR A 225 13.06 16.11 -0.66
CA THR A 225 13.47 15.59 0.65
C THR A 225 14.69 14.68 0.53
N TRP A 226 15.57 14.76 1.53
CA TRP A 226 16.69 13.82 1.70
C TRP A 226 16.35 12.71 2.68
N ASP A 227 15.27 12.85 3.44
CA ASP A 227 14.81 11.85 4.38
C ASP A 227 14.17 10.68 3.63
N ASN A 228 14.36 9.48 4.16
CA ASN A 228 13.73 8.29 3.60
C ASN A 228 12.26 8.24 4.01
N HIS A 229 11.36 8.34 3.03
CA HIS A 229 9.91 8.23 3.26
C HIS A 229 9.37 6.80 3.08
N LEU A 230 10.16 5.95 2.42
CA LEU A 230 9.89 4.53 2.28
C LEU A 230 11.14 3.73 2.64
N ASN A 231 11.01 2.91 3.68
CA ASN A 231 12.05 1.99 4.13
C ASN A 231 11.53 0.55 3.99
N LEU A 232 12.24 -0.30 3.24
CA LEU A 232 12.04 -1.75 3.23
C LEU A 232 13.33 -2.42 3.70
N VAL A 233 13.27 -3.15 4.81
CA VAL A 233 14.45 -3.73 5.44
C VAL A 233 14.20 -5.20 5.78
N ASN A 234 15.08 -6.07 5.31
CA ASN A 234 15.00 -7.52 5.56
C ASN A 234 13.64 -8.12 5.13
N CYS A 235 13.12 -7.68 3.98
CA CYS A 235 11.84 -8.17 3.45
C CYS A 235 12.06 -9.27 2.41
N SER A 236 11.23 -10.31 2.43
CA SER A 236 11.25 -11.40 1.46
C SER A 236 9.87 -11.56 0.81
N PHE A 237 9.84 -11.60 -0.51
CA PHE A 237 8.63 -11.85 -1.30
C PHE A 237 8.90 -12.99 -2.26
N THR A 238 8.07 -14.04 -2.22
CA THR A 238 8.28 -15.24 -3.03
C THR A 238 7.00 -15.64 -3.74
N ASN A 239 7.11 -15.91 -5.04
CA ASN A 239 6.03 -16.38 -5.89
C ASN A 239 4.80 -15.45 -5.87
N ILE A 240 5.04 -14.15 -6.10
CA ILE A 240 3.98 -13.14 -6.21
C ILE A 240 3.76 -12.80 -7.67
N SER A 241 2.52 -12.94 -8.15
CA SER A 241 2.13 -12.53 -9.50
C SER A 241 1.15 -11.38 -9.51
N SER A 242 1.28 -10.47 -10.48
CA SER A 242 0.24 -9.50 -10.82
C SER A 242 -0.14 -9.58 -12.30
N ILE A 243 -1.43 -9.41 -12.59
CA ILE A 243 -1.97 -9.26 -13.94
C ILE A 243 -2.73 -7.93 -13.97
N MET A 244 -2.43 -7.07 -14.93
CA MET A 244 -3.00 -5.72 -14.98
C MET A 244 -3.42 -5.38 -16.41
N THR A 245 -4.49 -4.61 -16.55
CA THR A 245 -4.81 -3.95 -17.83
C THR A 245 -4.42 -2.49 -17.75
N ALA A 246 -3.82 -1.92 -18.80
CA ALA A 246 -3.44 -0.51 -18.81
C ALA A 246 -4.62 0.44 -18.48
N LYS A 247 -5.86 0.04 -18.79
CA LYS A 247 -7.09 0.78 -18.45
C LYS A 247 -7.26 1.04 -16.95
N GLU A 248 -6.71 0.18 -16.11
CA GLU A 248 -6.83 0.26 -14.65
C GLU A 248 -5.82 1.24 -14.05
N LEU A 249 -4.80 1.61 -14.83
CA LEU A 249 -3.80 2.59 -14.42
C LEU A 249 -4.43 3.97 -14.37
N LYS A 250 -4.35 4.58 -13.20
CA LYS A 250 -4.83 5.94 -12.96
C LYS A 250 -3.68 6.93 -13.11
N GLU A 251 -3.97 8.03 -13.80
CA GLU A 251 -3.13 9.23 -13.72
C GLU A 251 -3.39 9.96 -12.40
N ILE A 252 -2.35 10.58 -11.87
CA ILE A 252 -2.50 11.47 -10.72
C ILE A 252 -2.96 12.81 -11.29
N ILE A 253 -4.14 13.30 -10.86
CA ILE A 253 -4.88 14.45 -11.43
C ILE A 253 -4.03 15.74 -11.54
N VAL A 254 -2.94 15.83 -10.78
CA VAL A 254 -2.07 17.01 -10.68
C VAL A 254 -0.93 16.98 -11.71
N GLU A 255 -0.66 15.85 -12.36
CA GLU A 255 0.45 15.67 -13.30
C GLU A 255 0.01 15.96 -14.75
N LYS A 256 0.88 16.59 -15.56
CA LYS A 256 0.66 16.70 -17.00
C LYS A 256 1.07 15.38 -17.67
N ASN A 257 0.18 14.86 -18.52
CA ASN A 257 0.09 13.45 -18.91
C ASN A 257 1.26 12.82 -19.71
N ASP A 258 2.26 13.59 -20.17
CA ASP A 258 3.15 13.10 -21.24
C ASP A 258 4.61 12.89 -20.83
N GLU A 259 5.00 13.21 -19.59
CA GLU A 259 6.42 13.21 -19.21
C GLU A 259 6.89 12.02 -18.37
N GLN A 260 5.97 11.20 -17.83
CA GLN A 260 6.38 10.10 -16.95
C GLN A 260 5.56 8.81 -17.12
N PRO A 261 6.23 7.65 -17.21
CA PRO A 261 5.52 6.38 -17.36
C PRO A 261 4.67 6.03 -16.14
N LEU A 262 3.51 5.45 -16.41
CA LEU A 262 2.72 4.72 -15.44
C LEU A 262 3.44 3.41 -15.12
N GLY A 263 4.01 3.32 -13.92
CA GLY A 263 4.67 2.11 -13.43
C GLY A 263 3.66 1.01 -13.12
N VAL A 264 4.04 -0.24 -13.37
CA VAL A 264 3.32 -1.44 -12.96
C VAL A 264 4.31 -2.52 -12.52
N ALA A 265 4.00 -3.20 -11.42
CA ALA A 265 4.84 -4.25 -10.85
C ALA A 265 3.99 -5.28 -10.09
N SER A 266 4.56 -6.43 -9.77
CA SER A 266 3.85 -7.44 -8.96
C SER A 266 3.85 -7.14 -7.47
N ILE A 267 4.92 -6.53 -6.95
CA ILE A 267 5.06 -6.29 -5.52
C ILE A 267 5.12 -4.80 -5.22
N LEU A 268 6.16 -4.11 -5.66
CA LEU A 268 6.38 -2.72 -5.27
C LEU A 268 6.34 -1.82 -6.50
N ASN A 269 5.34 -0.96 -6.58
CA ASN A 269 5.26 0.10 -7.56
C ASN A 269 5.38 1.44 -6.86
N VAL A 270 6.42 2.19 -7.19
CA VAL A 270 6.63 3.54 -6.68
C VAL A 270 6.61 4.51 -7.84
N ARG A 271 5.75 5.52 -7.75
CA ARG A 271 5.62 6.59 -8.73
C ARG A 271 5.76 7.95 -8.06
N SER A 272 6.46 8.86 -8.72
CA SER A 272 6.51 10.28 -8.36
C SER A 272 6.68 11.14 -9.60
N GLY A 273 5.61 11.78 -10.11
CA GLY A 273 5.62 12.44 -11.43
C GLY A 273 6.50 13.69 -11.56
N SER A 274 6.74 14.38 -10.46
CA SER A 274 7.53 15.63 -10.49
C SER A 274 8.38 15.86 -9.24
N ALA A 275 8.61 14.85 -8.39
CA ALA A 275 9.55 15.03 -7.29
C ALA A 275 10.93 15.44 -7.81
N LYS A 276 11.49 16.42 -7.10
CA LYS A 276 12.83 16.94 -7.32
C LYS A 276 13.88 16.05 -6.70
N ILE A 277 13.65 15.52 -5.51
CA ILE A 277 14.47 14.48 -4.86
C ILE A 277 13.55 13.70 -3.93
N LEU A 278 13.51 12.38 -4.09
CA LEU A 278 12.81 11.46 -3.21
C LEU A 278 13.74 10.32 -2.81
N SER A 279 14.03 10.19 -1.52
CA SER A 279 14.89 9.13 -1.00
C SER A 279 14.08 7.88 -0.64
N ILE A 280 14.50 6.74 -1.18
CA ILE A 280 13.91 5.41 -0.91
C ILE A 280 15.05 4.48 -0.49
N TYR A 281 14.84 3.79 0.62
CA TYR A 281 15.82 2.89 1.21
C TYR A 281 15.32 1.45 1.19
N ILE A 282 16.07 0.57 0.51
CA ILE A 282 15.80 -0.86 0.45
C ILE A 282 17.08 -1.61 0.83
N TYR A 283 17.03 -2.36 1.92
CA TYR A 283 18.18 -3.05 2.49
C TYR A 283 17.83 -4.52 2.78
N ASP A 284 18.73 -5.45 2.43
CA ASP A 284 18.58 -6.90 2.68
C ASP A 284 17.24 -7.49 2.19
N CYS A 285 16.70 -6.96 1.08
CA CYS A 285 15.44 -7.44 0.54
C CYS A 285 15.62 -8.50 -0.57
N GLN A 286 14.73 -9.49 -0.61
CA GLN A 286 14.69 -10.53 -1.63
C GLN A 286 13.31 -10.63 -2.30
N PHE A 287 13.33 -10.71 -3.62
CA PHE A 287 12.16 -10.94 -4.46
C PHE A 287 12.45 -12.17 -5.33
N ASP A 288 11.69 -13.24 -5.16
CA ASP A 288 11.91 -14.51 -5.84
C ASP A 288 10.65 -14.96 -6.59
N GLN A 289 10.82 -15.46 -7.82
CA GLN A 289 9.75 -16.01 -8.65
C GLN A 289 8.55 -15.06 -8.88
N CYS A 290 8.81 -13.75 -8.94
CA CYS A 290 7.77 -12.74 -9.07
C CYS A 290 7.40 -12.46 -10.54
N LYS A 291 6.12 -12.38 -10.87
CA LYS A 291 5.66 -12.23 -12.26
C LYS A 291 4.69 -11.07 -12.40
N CYS A 292 5.00 -10.07 -13.21
CA CYS A 292 4.04 -9.03 -13.59
C CYS A 292 3.65 -9.23 -15.05
N SER A 293 2.36 -9.16 -15.37
CA SER A 293 1.85 -9.22 -16.74
C SER A 293 0.90 -8.07 -16.99
N VAL A 294 1.05 -7.39 -18.13
CA VAL A 294 0.30 -6.18 -18.45
C VAL A 294 -0.30 -6.29 -19.84
N GLU A 295 -1.61 -6.14 -19.94
CA GLU A 295 -2.32 -6.03 -21.21
C GLU A 295 -2.50 -4.56 -21.60
N ILE A 296 -1.98 -4.20 -22.78
CA ILE A 296 -2.06 -2.87 -23.36
C ILE A 296 -3.16 -2.85 -24.44
N PRO A 297 -4.25 -2.09 -24.24
CA PRO A 297 -5.27 -1.88 -25.26
C PRO A 297 -4.71 -1.17 -26.50
N THR A 298 -5.27 -1.44 -27.68
CA THR A 298 -4.87 -0.81 -28.96
C THR A 298 -4.97 0.72 -28.98
N LYS A 299 -5.78 1.31 -28.09
CA LYS A 299 -5.99 2.76 -27.99
C LYS A 299 -5.14 3.42 -26.90
N GLU A 300 -4.31 2.65 -26.21
CA GLU A 300 -3.44 3.18 -25.17
C GLU A 300 -2.36 4.08 -25.79
N ARG A 301 -2.23 5.29 -25.25
CA ARG A 301 -1.27 6.30 -25.72
C ARG A 301 -0.31 6.74 -24.62
N ARG A 302 -0.60 6.39 -23.37
CA ARG A 302 0.22 6.77 -22.22
C ARG A 302 1.49 5.93 -22.19
N GLN A 303 2.56 6.51 -21.64
CA GLN A 303 3.78 5.76 -21.36
C GLN A 303 3.54 4.79 -20.20
N ILE A 304 3.94 3.53 -20.34
CA ILE A 304 3.77 2.50 -19.31
C ILE A 304 5.11 1.81 -19.09
N GLY A 305 5.55 1.80 -17.83
CA GLY A 305 6.77 1.10 -17.39
C GLY A 305 6.41 -0.22 -16.74
N VAL A 306 6.73 -1.34 -17.40
CA VAL A 306 6.42 -2.68 -16.89
C VAL A 306 7.61 -3.26 -16.13
N GLY A 307 7.46 -3.40 -14.81
CA GLY A 307 8.40 -4.08 -13.93
C GLY A 307 8.18 -5.60 -13.88
N GLY A 308 9.05 -6.28 -13.14
CA GLY A 308 8.79 -7.65 -12.68
C GLY A 308 8.26 -7.59 -11.25
N ALA A 309 9.16 -7.70 -10.28
CA ALA A 309 8.86 -7.53 -8.87
C ALA A 309 8.64 -6.06 -8.46
N ILE A 310 9.46 -5.15 -8.99
CA ILE A 310 9.53 -3.75 -8.57
C ILE A 310 9.50 -2.83 -9.79
N ALA A 311 8.84 -1.68 -9.67
CA ALA A 311 8.91 -0.55 -10.60
C ALA A 311 9.12 0.75 -9.83
N PHE A 312 10.06 1.57 -10.29
CA PHE A 312 10.27 2.94 -9.83
C PHE A 312 10.08 3.87 -11.02
N CYS A 313 9.10 4.76 -10.96
CA CYS A 313 8.80 5.73 -12.01
C CYS A 313 8.89 7.14 -11.42
N GLY A 314 9.92 7.88 -11.79
CA GLY A 314 10.20 9.22 -11.28
C GLY A 314 11.24 9.94 -12.11
N LYS A 315 11.15 11.27 -12.21
CA LYS A 315 12.21 12.08 -12.85
C LYS A 315 13.51 12.09 -12.02
N THR A 316 13.39 12.28 -10.71
CA THR A 316 14.55 12.38 -9.81
C THR A 316 14.31 11.57 -8.55
N LEU A 317 14.73 10.30 -8.58
CA LEU A 317 14.66 9.38 -7.46
C LEU A 317 16.08 9.14 -6.91
N LEU A 318 16.23 9.29 -5.60
CA LEU A 318 17.43 8.87 -4.88
C LEU A 318 17.15 7.49 -4.29
N LEU A 319 17.69 6.46 -4.93
CA LEU A 319 17.46 5.07 -4.52
C LEU A 319 18.72 4.54 -3.83
N THR A 320 18.58 4.10 -2.58
CA THR A 320 19.60 3.33 -1.88
C THR A 320 19.16 1.88 -1.83
N LEU A 321 19.78 1.04 -2.67
CA LEU A 321 19.45 -0.38 -2.80
C LEU A 321 20.67 -1.22 -2.40
N GLU A 322 20.66 -1.74 -1.18
CA GLU A 322 21.76 -2.51 -0.61
C GLU A 322 21.32 -3.96 -0.38
N HIS A 323 22.13 -4.91 -0.86
CA HIS A 323 21.85 -6.35 -0.79
C HIS A 323 20.47 -6.78 -1.36
N LEU A 324 19.94 -6.00 -2.30
CA LEU A 324 18.69 -6.32 -3.00
C LEU A 324 18.88 -7.51 -3.96
N LYS A 325 18.08 -8.56 -3.79
CA LYS A 325 18.08 -9.76 -4.65
C LYS A 325 16.79 -9.86 -5.45
N LEU A 326 16.91 -9.92 -6.77
CA LEU A 326 15.82 -10.24 -7.70
C LEU A 326 16.12 -11.58 -8.38
N ILE A 327 15.38 -12.62 -8.04
CA ILE A 327 15.62 -14.01 -8.44
C ILE A 327 14.42 -14.47 -9.26
N ASN A 328 14.63 -14.92 -10.50
CA ASN A 328 13.59 -15.47 -11.36
C ASN A 328 12.33 -14.57 -11.53
N CYS A 329 12.50 -13.24 -11.43
CA CYS A 329 11.41 -12.31 -11.66
C CYS A 329 11.23 -12.01 -13.17
N SER A 330 9.99 -11.87 -13.64
CA SER A 330 9.69 -11.55 -15.04
C SER A 330 8.56 -10.53 -15.17
N GLY A 331 8.71 -9.59 -16.11
CA GLY A 331 7.64 -8.71 -16.58
C GLY A 331 7.23 -9.11 -18.01
N ASN A 332 5.94 -9.28 -18.26
CA ASN A 332 5.39 -9.58 -19.57
C ASN A 332 4.42 -8.48 -20.01
N MET A 333 4.44 -8.16 -21.30
CA MET A 333 3.57 -7.16 -21.89
C MET A 333 2.88 -7.78 -23.11
N THR A 334 1.56 -7.68 -23.17
CA THR A 334 0.74 -8.16 -24.28
C THR A 334 -0.07 -7.02 -24.84
N PHE A 335 -0.20 -6.96 -26.17
CA PHE A 335 -1.09 -5.99 -26.82
C PHE A 335 -2.41 -6.67 -27.15
N ALA A 336 -3.52 -6.05 -26.73
CA ALA A 336 -4.84 -6.54 -27.09
C ALA A 336 -4.96 -6.54 -28.62
N GLN A 337 -5.22 -7.69 -29.24
CA GLN A 337 -5.47 -7.73 -30.67
C GLN A 337 -6.80 -7.03 -30.96
N PRO A 338 -6.89 -6.18 -32.01
CA PRO A 338 -8.18 -5.70 -32.45
C PRO A 338 -9.04 -6.92 -32.81
N LYS A 339 -10.23 -7.04 -32.21
CA LYS A 339 -11.23 -8.03 -32.63
C LYS A 339 -11.55 -7.75 -34.10
N LEU A 340 -10.91 -8.47 -35.01
CA LEU A 340 -11.28 -8.50 -36.42
C LEU A 340 -12.64 -9.20 -36.52
N GLN A 341 -13.70 -8.42 -36.38
CA GLN A 341 -15.02 -8.84 -36.84
C GLN A 341 -15.07 -8.57 -38.35
N SER A 342 -15.27 -9.66 -39.09
CA SER A 342 -15.49 -9.79 -40.53
C SER A 342 -14.26 -9.70 -41.45
N SER A 343 -14.06 -10.81 -42.15
CA SER A 343 -13.30 -10.95 -43.38
C SER A 343 -13.66 -9.88 -44.41
N ILE A 344 -12.73 -8.97 -44.68
CA ILE A 344 -12.76 -8.14 -45.88
C ILE A 344 -11.38 -8.24 -46.52
N ASN A 345 -11.33 -8.97 -47.64
CA ASN A 345 -10.23 -8.87 -48.60
C ASN A 345 -10.17 -7.41 -49.08
N ARG A 346 -9.25 -6.62 -48.51
CA ARG A 346 -8.81 -5.38 -49.13
C ARG A 346 -7.29 -5.40 -49.25
N GLN A 347 -6.85 -5.33 -50.50
CA GLN A 347 -5.47 -5.17 -50.90
C GLN A 347 -4.86 -3.95 -50.21
N ILE A 348 -3.67 -4.18 -49.67
CA ILE A 348 -2.81 -3.21 -49.01
C ILE A 348 -2.31 -2.20 -50.06
N TYR A 349 -2.59 -0.92 -49.83
CA TYR A 349 -1.84 0.21 -50.38
C TYR A 349 -1.87 1.38 -49.38
N GLY A 350 -0.69 1.77 -48.88
CA GLY A 350 -0.35 3.06 -48.26
C GLY A 350 -0.95 3.38 -46.90
N ASP A 351 -0.17 3.34 -45.82
CA ASP A 351 0.68 4.47 -45.38
C ASP A 351 1.36 4.07 -44.05
N GLU A 352 2.69 3.96 -44.07
CA GLU A 352 3.51 3.85 -42.86
C GLU A 352 3.63 5.24 -42.25
N ASN A 353 2.66 5.67 -41.43
CA ASN A 353 2.86 6.81 -40.55
C ASN A 353 1.99 6.73 -39.28
N GLU A 354 2.68 6.97 -38.15
CA GLU A 354 2.16 7.23 -36.80
C GLU A 354 1.65 6.05 -35.95
N LEU A 355 2.59 5.22 -35.50
CA LEU A 355 2.54 4.57 -34.18
C LEU A 355 3.56 5.26 -33.25
N ASN A 356 3.26 6.50 -32.86
CA ASN A 356 4.06 7.28 -31.89
C ASN A 356 3.76 6.86 -30.44
N THR A 357 3.80 5.56 -30.14
CA THR A 357 3.81 5.09 -28.75
C THR A 357 5.26 4.87 -28.33
N GLN A 358 5.84 5.82 -27.59
CA GLN A 358 7.14 5.60 -26.94
C GLN A 358 6.94 4.61 -25.79
N ILE A 359 7.27 3.34 -26.02
CA ILE A 359 7.23 2.28 -25.03
C ILE A 359 8.64 2.09 -24.47
N ILE A 360 8.80 2.35 -23.17
CA ILE A 360 10.06 2.12 -22.46
C ILE A 360 10.00 0.73 -21.82
N LEU A 361 10.53 -0.26 -22.52
CA LEU A 361 10.74 -1.62 -22.02
C LEU A 361 12.03 -1.65 -21.16
N ILE A 362 11.90 -1.82 -19.84
CA ILE A 362 13.05 -2.08 -18.96
C ILE A 362 12.99 -3.54 -18.53
N LEU A 363 13.68 -4.41 -19.27
CA LEU A 363 13.83 -5.83 -18.93
C LEU A 363 15.29 -6.17 -18.62
N LYS A 364 15.49 -6.76 -17.43
CA LYS A 364 16.70 -7.41 -16.89
C LYS A 364 17.94 -6.54 -16.62
N SER A 365 18.28 -6.47 -15.34
CA SER A 365 19.59 -6.09 -14.76
C SER A 365 20.13 -4.67 -14.98
N GLN A 366 19.41 -3.80 -15.68
CA GLN A 366 19.73 -2.36 -15.68
C GLN A 366 18.65 -1.62 -14.90
N MET A 367 19.00 -1.15 -13.70
CA MET A 367 18.32 -0.01 -13.08
C MET A 367 18.32 1.12 -14.09
N CYS A 368 17.18 1.44 -14.70
CA CYS A 368 17.11 2.49 -15.69
C CYS A 368 16.98 3.84 -14.96
N GLN A 369 18.10 4.50 -14.74
CA GLN A 369 18.18 5.95 -14.67
C GLN A 369 17.90 6.51 -16.07
N LEU A 370 16.82 7.27 -16.23
CA LEU A 370 16.62 8.12 -17.41
C LEU A 370 17.12 9.52 -17.05
N ILE A 371 18.44 9.72 -17.14
CA ILE A 371 19.05 11.06 -17.11
C ILE A 371 18.91 11.65 -18.51
N GLN A 372 17.91 12.51 -18.72
CA GLN A 372 17.97 13.47 -19.82
C GLN A 372 18.79 14.70 -19.37
N ARG A 373 20.04 14.74 -19.83
CA ARG A 373 20.98 15.89 -19.87
C ARG A 373 21.14 16.71 -18.58
N GLY A 374 22.21 16.42 -17.83
CA GLY A 374 22.90 17.44 -17.04
C GLY A 374 23.39 17.00 -15.67
N ASN A 375 24.58 16.38 -15.65
CA ASN A 375 25.55 16.33 -14.55
C ASN A 375 25.28 15.50 -13.26
N LEU A 376 26.34 14.73 -12.97
CA LEU A 376 26.80 14.08 -11.73
C LEU A 376 26.06 12.82 -11.21
N LEU A 377 26.66 11.69 -11.59
CA LEU A 377 26.74 10.44 -10.83
C LEU A 377 27.76 10.54 -9.68
N SER A 378 27.42 9.95 -8.54
CA SER A 378 28.40 9.36 -7.60
C SER A 378 27.72 8.19 -6.89
N LEU A 379 27.98 6.96 -7.36
CA LEU A 379 27.72 5.73 -6.62
C LEU A 379 29.00 5.38 -5.84
N LYS A 380 28.87 5.17 -4.52
CA LYS A 380 29.87 4.51 -3.68
C LYS A 380 29.29 3.19 -3.20
#